data_AF-A0A6U2E8K7-F1
#
_entry.id   AF-A0A6U2E8K7-F1
#
_cell.length_a   1.000
_cell.length_b   1.000
_cell.length_c   1.000
_cell.angle_alpha   90.00
_cell.angle_beta   90.00
_cell.angle_gamma   90.00
#
_symmetry.space_group_name_H-M   'P 1'
#
loop_
_entity.id
_entity.type
_entity.pdbx_description
1 polymer ?
#
loop_
_entity_poly.entity_id
_entity_poly.type
_entity_poly.pdbx_seq_one_letter_code
_entity_poly.pdbx_strand_id
1 'polypeptide(L)'
;MLATSLAYHLSRLDPDVTVALVDGRHIAGGATGRNGGLLWPCLNASFKKMLATKGVASSSEIMRFEEQASTAAADFIEQTPGMRELVEFAWLKEGGLYLFESEEEAYDELQELKAMTDRGWSTDLEVWGAAETNKRLGSVGYHGAIRCACRLCMLSFACLAAQGSFHLHNSTTSLVQVSQSGESMGCALGTWGGTSGCKGGSQRCLRRRRALRIPAGYF
;
A
#
# COMPACT_ATOMS: atom_id res chain seq x y z
N MET A 1 1.83 4.33 7.06
CA MET A 1 0.70 3.40 7.16
C MET A 1 0.85 2.45 8.34
N LEU A 2 1.92 1.66 8.44
CA LEU A 2 2.08 0.72 9.56
C LEU A 2 2.03 1.42 10.93
N ALA A 3 2.82 2.48 11.13
CA ALA A 3 2.87 3.19 12.40
C ALA A 3 1.51 3.80 12.80
N THR A 4 0.80 4.41 11.85
CA THR A 4 -0.53 5.00 12.09
C THR A 4 -1.60 3.93 12.34
N SER A 5 -1.55 2.79 11.63
CA SER A 5 -2.44 1.66 11.88
C SER A 5 -2.19 1.05 13.26
N LEU A 6 -0.92 0.87 13.64
CA LEU A 6 -0.55 0.39 14.97
C LEU A 6 -1.06 1.34 16.06
N ALA A 7 -0.82 2.65 15.93
CA ALA A 7 -1.31 3.64 16.88
C ALA A 7 -2.83 3.59 17.04
N TYR A 8 -3.56 3.51 15.92
CA TYR A 8 -5.01 3.36 15.92
C TYR A 8 -5.47 2.10 16.66
N HIS A 9 -4.86 0.94 16.41
CA HIS A 9 -5.23 -0.30 17.09
C HIS A 9 -4.85 -0.28 18.57
N LEU A 10 -3.70 0.30 18.95
CA LEU A 10 -3.30 0.45 20.35
C LEU A 10 -4.30 1.32 21.12
N SER A 11 -4.67 2.47 20.58
CA SER A 11 -5.65 3.37 21.22
C SER A 11 -7.06 2.76 21.32
N ARG A 12 -7.39 1.75 20.52
CA ARG A 12 -8.64 0.99 20.64
C ARG A 12 -8.56 -0.13 21.66
N LEU A 13 -7.38 -0.73 21.85
CA LEU A 13 -7.17 -1.79 22.83
C LEU A 13 -7.07 -1.22 24.25
N ASP A 14 -6.44 -0.07 24.40
CA ASP A 14 -6.28 0.64 25.65
C ASP A 14 -6.51 2.15 25.43
N PRO A 15 -7.69 2.69 25.77
CA PRO A 15 -7.97 4.11 25.60
C PRO A 15 -7.09 5.06 26.42
N ASP A 16 -6.45 4.56 27.48
CA ASP A 16 -5.57 5.35 28.34
C ASP A 16 -4.13 5.42 27.80
N VAL A 17 -3.80 4.61 26.79
CA VAL A 17 -2.46 4.62 26.17
C VAL A 17 -2.25 5.89 25.35
N THR A 18 -1.21 6.64 25.70
CA THR A 18 -0.77 7.78 24.89
C THR A 18 0.26 7.31 23.87
N VAL A 19 -0.08 7.40 22.58
CA VAL A 19 0.83 7.03 21.48
C VAL A 19 1.40 8.30 20.83
N ALA A 20 2.73 8.43 20.86
CA ALA A 20 3.45 9.44 20.10
C ALA A 20 3.96 8.84 18.79
N LEU A 21 3.64 9.48 17.66
CA LEU A 21 4.17 9.12 16.35
C LEU A 21 5.29 10.10 15.96
N VAL A 22 6.47 9.55 15.68
CA VAL A 22 7.64 10.32 15.27
C VAL A 22 8.02 9.95 13.84
N ASP A 23 7.96 10.92 12.93
CA ASP A 23 8.40 10.78 11.54
C ASP A 23 9.56 11.74 11.28
N GLY A 24 10.69 11.19 10.82
CA GLY A 24 11.91 11.98 10.58
C GLY A 24 11.81 12.95 9.39
N ARG A 25 10.70 12.94 8.64
CA ARG A 25 10.43 13.91 7.57
C ARG A 25 9.10 14.62 7.85
N HIS A 26 8.06 14.15 7.18
CA HIS A 26 6.67 14.52 7.31
C HIS A 26 5.88 13.23 7.21
N ILE A 27 4.73 13.17 7.88
CA ILE A 27 3.83 12.02 7.80
C ILE A 27 3.61 11.65 6.35
N ALA A 28 3.72 10.35 6.08
CA ALA A 28 3.63 9.77 4.75
C ALA A 28 4.79 10.09 3.78
N GLY A 29 5.81 10.85 4.17
CA GLY A 29 6.95 11.20 3.30
C GLY A 29 7.88 10.05 2.89
N GLY A 30 7.59 8.83 3.36
CA GLY A 30 8.25 7.58 3.00
C GLY A 30 7.66 6.89 1.76
N ALA A 31 7.77 5.57 1.70
CA ALA A 31 7.18 4.77 0.62
C ALA A 31 5.66 4.93 0.56
N THR A 32 4.99 5.04 1.71
CA THR A 32 3.53 5.12 1.77
C THR A 32 2.95 6.30 1.00
N GLY A 33 3.49 7.52 1.12
CA GLY A 33 2.95 8.68 0.39
C GLY A 33 3.40 8.79 -1.06
N ARG A 34 4.27 7.89 -1.55
CA ARG A 34 4.70 7.85 -2.95
C ARG A 34 4.04 6.74 -3.76
N ASN A 35 3.59 5.69 -3.08
CA ASN A 35 2.84 4.61 -3.70
C ASN A 35 1.41 5.13 -3.84
N GLY A 36 0.83 5.16 -5.04
CA GLY A 36 -0.59 5.53 -5.27
C GLY A 36 -1.59 4.52 -4.68
N GLY A 37 -1.19 3.78 -3.65
CA GLY A 37 -1.93 2.82 -2.83
C GLY A 37 -2.87 1.89 -3.59
N LEU A 38 -2.40 1.32 -4.69
CA LEU A 38 -3.02 0.13 -5.25
C LEU A 38 -2.92 -0.99 -4.21
N LEU A 39 -4.08 -1.44 -3.72
CA LEU A 39 -4.15 -2.56 -2.81
C LEU A 39 -4.68 -3.76 -3.57
N TRP A 40 -3.74 -4.62 -3.96
CA TRP A 40 -4.04 -5.85 -4.66
C TRP A 40 -3.63 -7.01 -3.78
N PRO A 41 -4.55 -7.57 -2.98
CA PRO A 41 -4.23 -8.77 -2.23
C PRO A 41 -3.87 -9.86 -3.24
N CYS A 42 -2.93 -10.71 -2.85
CA CYS A 42 -2.63 -11.96 -3.53
C CYS A 42 -1.85 -11.88 -4.86
N LEU A 43 -1.80 -10.74 -5.57
CA LEU A 43 -1.14 -10.66 -6.89
C LEU A 43 0.24 -9.97 -6.89
N ASN A 44 0.67 -9.34 -5.79
CA ASN A 44 1.92 -8.55 -5.79
C ASN A 44 3.18 -9.34 -5.41
N ALA A 45 3.04 -10.54 -4.86
CA ALA A 45 4.17 -11.35 -4.42
C ALA A 45 4.07 -12.78 -4.98
N SER A 46 5.15 -13.28 -5.57
CA SER A 46 5.23 -14.68 -6.02
C SER A 46 4.92 -15.61 -4.85
N PHE A 47 3.74 -16.21 -4.90
CA PHE A 47 3.24 -17.10 -3.87
C PHE A 47 4.10 -18.36 -3.79
N LYS A 48 4.56 -18.90 -4.93
CA LYS A 48 5.49 -20.03 -4.97
C LYS A 48 6.82 -19.69 -4.31
N LYS A 49 7.36 -18.48 -4.51
CA LYS A 49 8.57 -18.02 -3.79
C LYS A 49 8.30 -17.86 -2.29
N MET A 50 7.13 -17.36 -1.90
CA MET A 50 6.75 -17.26 -0.48
C MET A 50 6.67 -18.65 0.16
N LEU A 51 6.04 -19.61 -0.50
CA LEU A 51 5.97 -21.01 -0.07
C LEU A 51 7.36 -21.61 0.09
N ALA A 52 8.25 -21.40 -0.89
CA ALA A 52 9.61 -21.94 -0.87
C ALA A 52 10.46 -21.34 0.28
N THR A 53 10.25 -20.06 0.60
CA THR A 53 11.10 -19.35 1.58
C THR A 53 10.56 -19.36 3.00
N LYS A 54 9.24 -19.37 3.19
CA LYS A 54 8.58 -19.23 4.50
C LYS A 54 7.77 -20.46 4.93
N GLY A 55 7.58 -21.41 4.02
CA GLY A 55 6.72 -22.57 4.23
C GLY A 55 5.23 -22.24 4.12
N VAL A 56 4.40 -23.29 4.07
CA VAL A 56 2.95 -23.20 3.83
C VAL A 56 2.25 -22.37 4.90
N ALA A 57 2.49 -22.67 6.19
CA ALA A 57 1.80 -22.00 7.30
C ALA A 57 2.02 -20.49 7.28
N SER A 58 3.27 -20.03 7.25
CA SER A 58 3.61 -18.61 7.20
C SER A 58 3.06 -17.92 5.96
N SER A 59 3.07 -18.60 4.81
CA SER A 59 2.53 -18.04 3.56
C SER A 59 1.02 -17.83 3.67
N SER A 60 0.29 -18.83 4.16
CA SER A 60 -1.16 -18.71 4.42
C SER A 60 -1.49 -17.58 5.40
N GLU A 61 -0.70 -17.42 6.45
CA GLU A 61 -0.88 -16.31 7.40
C GLU A 61 -0.68 -14.93 6.76
N ILE A 62 0.31 -14.79 5.87
CA ILE A 62 0.54 -13.55 5.13
C ILE A 62 -0.63 -13.26 4.18
N MET A 63 -1.09 -14.26 3.43
CA MET A 63 -2.24 -14.10 2.53
C MET A 63 -3.49 -13.67 3.28
N ARG A 64 -3.78 -14.33 4.41
CA ARG A 64 -4.88 -13.97 5.31
C ARG A 64 -4.74 -12.54 5.83
N PHE A 65 -3.55 -12.15 6.24
CA PHE A 65 -3.29 -10.80 6.73
C PHE A 65 -3.50 -9.75 5.64
N GLU A 66 -3.06 -9.98 4.41
CA GLU A 66 -3.29 -9.06 3.28
C GLU A 66 -4.78 -8.87 3.00
N GLU A 67 -5.54 -9.96 2.95
CA GLU A 67 -6.99 -9.92 2.75
C GLU A 67 -7.69 -9.15 3.89
N GLN A 68 -7.38 -9.48 5.14
CA GLN A 68 -7.93 -8.81 6.32
C GLN A 68 -7.57 -7.33 6.37
N ALA A 69 -6.33 -6.97 6.06
CA ALA A 69 -5.88 -5.58 6.02
C ALA A 69 -6.62 -4.79 4.93
N SER A 70 -6.90 -5.42 3.78
CA SER A 70 -7.66 -4.77 2.70
C SER A 70 -9.10 -4.49 3.08
N THR A 71 -9.77 -5.47 3.69
CA THR A 71 -11.14 -5.32 4.19
C THR A 71 -11.20 -4.28 5.30
N ALA A 72 -10.30 -4.35 6.27
CA ALA A 72 -10.25 -3.38 7.37
C ALA A 72 -10.00 -1.94 6.89
N ALA A 73 -9.15 -1.75 5.88
CA ALA A 73 -8.92 -0.43 5.29
C ALA A 73 -10.18 0.10 4.59
N ALA A 74 -10.86 -0.75 3.81
CA ALA A 74 -12.10 -0.39 3.14
C ALA A 74 -13.22 -0.04 4.14
N ASP A 75 -13.41 -0.90 5.16
CA ASP A 75 -14.38 -0.71 6.23
C ASP A 75 -14.09 0.58 7.00
N PHE A 76 -12.83 0.88 7.30
CA PHE A 76 -12.45 2.13 7.97
C PHE A 76 -12.87 3.36 7.16
N ILE A 77 -12.70 3.33 5.84
CA ILE A 77 -13.08 4.45 4.96
C ILE A 77 -14.61 4.62 4.93
N GLU A 78 -15.35 3.52 4.79
CA GLU A 78 -16.80 3.56 4.68
C GLU A 78 -17.50 3.88 6.01
N GLN A 79 -16.93 3.45 7.14
CA GLN A 79 -17.54 3.58 8.46
C GLN A 79 -17.11 4.84 9.21
N THR A 80 -16.04 5.52 8.79
CA THR A 80 -15.58 6.75 9.44
C THR A 80 -16.24 7.97 8.80
N PRO A 81 -17.07 8.75 9.55
CA PRO A 81 -17.73 9.94 9.01
C PRO A 81 -16.73 10.95 8.43
N GLY A 82 -17.01 11.47 7.23
CA GLY A 82 -16.15 12.45 6.56
C GLY A 82 -14.90 11.86 5.89
N MET A 83 -14.63 10.56 6.05
CA MET A 83 -13.40 9.97 5.52
C MET A 83 -13.42 9.87 4.00
N ARG A 84 -14.58 9.52 3.40
CA ARG A 84 -14.74 9.34 1.95
C ARG A 84 -14.46 10.62 1.16
N GLU A 85 -14.69 11.78 1.75
CA GLU A 85 -14.41 13.09 1.18
C GLU A 85 -12.92 13.46 1.25
N LEU A 86 -12.19 12.83 2.17
CA LEU A 86 -10.79 13.12 2.42
C LEU A 86 -9.87 12.15 1.69
N VAL A 87 -10.26 10.88 1.56
CA VAL A 87 -9.50 9.89 0.80
C VAL A 87 -9.90 9.93 -0.68
N GLU A 88 -8.91 10.01 -1.56
CA GLU A 88 -9.10 9.58 -2.94
C GLU A 88 -9.21 8.06 -2.94
N PHE A 89 -10.45 7.62 -2.80
CA PHE A 89 -10.86 6.23 -2.69
C PHE A 89 -11.89 5.93 -3.75
N ALA A 90 -11.57 4.97 -4.61
CA ALA A 90 -12.53 4.42 -5.54
C ALA A 90 -12.51 2.91 -5.44
N TRP A 91 -13.71 2.34 -5.28
CA TRP A 91 -13.92 0.97 -5.69
C TRP A 91 -13.70 0.92 -7.19
N LEU A 92 -12.72 0.12 -7.62
CA LEU A 92 -12.62 -0.26 -9.02
C LEU A 92 -13.83 -1.16 -9.28
N LYS A 93 -14.94 -0.57 -9.72
CA LYS A 93 -16.21 -1.31 -9.94
C LYS A 93 -16.02 -2.48 -10.89
N GLU A 94 -15.13 -2.31 -11.86
CA GLU A 94 -14.75 -3.36 -12.81
C GLU A 94 -13.60 -4.26 -12.33
N GLY A 95 -13.05 -3.98 -11.15
CA GLY A 95 -11.88 -4.66 -10.60
C GLY A 95 -10.55 -4.13 -11.15
N GLY A 96 -9.46 -4.77 -10.73
CA GLY A 96 -8.13 -4.59 -11.31
C GLY A 96 -7.84 -5.63 -12.39
N LEU A 97 -7.03 -5.27 -13.40
CA LEU A 97 -6.58 -6.16 -14.46
C LEU A 97 -5.06 -6.31 -14.46
N TYR A 98 -4.58 -7.52 -14.18
CA TYR A 98 -3.17 -7.87 -14.33
C TYR A 98 -2.97 -8.39 -15.75
N LEU A 99 -2.38 -7.57 -16.62
CA LEU A 99 -2.25 -7.84 -18.05
C LEU A 99 -0.91 -8.52 -18.32
N PHE A 100 -0.92 -9.55 -19.17
CA PHE A 100 0.31 -10.21 -19.60
C PHE A 100 0.83 -9.61 -20.90
N GLU A 101 2.07 -9.13 -20.88
CA GLU A 101 2.77 -8.58 -22.04
C GLU A 101 3.49 -9.65 -22.87
N SER A 102 3.58 -10.89 -22.35
CA SER A 102 4.19 -12.03 -23.05
C SER A 102 3.53 -13.36 -22.70
N GLU A 103 3.77 -14.39 -23.53
CA GLU A 103 3.31 -15.76 -23.25
C GLU A 103 4.01 -16.38 -22.03
N GLU A 104 5.28 -16.04 -21.81
CA GLU A 104 6.06 -16.51 -20.65
C GLU A 104 5.49 -15.97 -19.35
N GLU A 105 5.22 -14.67 -19.29
CA GLU A 105 4.56 -14.04 -18.14
C GLU A 105 3.18 -14.64 -17.89
N ALA A 106 2.37 -14.82 -18.95
CA ALA A 106 1.07 -15.47 -18.82
C ALA A 106 1.19 -16.89 -18.26
N TYR A 107 2.15 -17.68 -18.73
CA TYR A 107 2.39 -19.02 -18.22
C TYR A 107 2.75 -19.02 -16.74
N ASP A 108 3.73 -18.20 -16.35
CA ASP A 108 4.23 -18.15 -14.97
C ASP A 108 3.14 -17.71 -13.98
N GLU A 109 2.39 -16.67 -14.33
CA GLU A 109 1.32 -16.13 -13.48
C GLU A 109 0.14 -17.10 -13.36
N LEU A 110 -0.18 -17.86 -14.42
CA LEU A 110 -1.17 -18.92 -14.33
C LEU A 110 -0.70 -20.09 -13.45
N GLN A 111 0.60 -20.37 -13.40
CA GLN A 111 1.15 -21.35 -12.45
C GLN A 111 1.11 -20.85 -11.00
N GLU A 112 1.37 -19.57 -10.77
CA GLU A 112 1.21 -18.92 -9.46
C GLU A 112 -0.25 -18.98 -9.01
N LEU A 113 -1.17 -18.54 -9.86
CA LEU A 113 -2.60 -18.59 -9.61
C LEU A 113 -3.07 -20.01 -9.27
N LYS A 114 -2.65 -21.00 -10.06
CA LYS A 114 -2.97 -22.40 -9.77
C LYS A 114 -2.49 -22.83 -8.39
N ALA A 115 -1.26 -22.48 -8.01
CA ALA A 115 -0.70 -22.84 -6.71
C ALA A 115 -1.50 -22.22 -5.55
N MET A 116 -2.04 -21.02 -5.75
CA MET A 116 -2.89 -20.30 -4.81
C MET A 116 -4.29 -20.92 -4.71
N THR A 117 -4.94 -21.18 -5.84
CA THR A 117 -6.29 -21.77 -5.89
C THR A 117 -6.32 -23.18 -5.33
N ASP A 118 -5.28 -23.99 -5.58
CA ASP A 118 -5.14 -25.34 -5.02
C ASP A 118 -5.08 -25.34 -3.48
N ARG A 119 -4.85 -24.18 -2.86
CA ARG A 119 -4.81 -23.96 -1.40
C ARG A 119 -5.98 -23.15 -0.87
N GLY A 120 -6.98 -22.86 -1.71
CA GLY A 120 -8.18 -22.12 -1.33
C GLY A 120 -8.01 -20.59 -1.31
N TRP A 121 -6.94 -20.06 -1.90
CA TRP A 121 -6.73 -18.61 -2.02
C TRP A 121 -7.16 -18.08 -3.38
N SER A 122 -7.56 -16.81 -3.42
CA SER A 122 -7.86 -16.07 -4.67
C SER A 122 -8.94 -16.73 -5.53
N THR A 123 -10.02 -17.15 -4.89
CA THR A 123 -11.13 -17.88 -5.51
C THR A 123 -12.06 -16.98 -6.34
N ASP A 124 -11.91 -15.66 -6.25
CA ASP A 124 -12.72 -14.65 -6.92
C ASP A 124 -12.01 -14.01 -8.13
N LEU A 125 -11.03 -14.70 -8.70
CA LEU A 125 -10.28 -14.25 -9.88
C LEU A 125 -10.90 -14.79 -11.18
N GLU A 126 -10.97 -13.93 -12.20
CA GLU A 126 -11.45 -14.26 -13.55
C GLU A 126 -10.25 -14.25 -14.51
N VAL A 127 -9.94 -15.40 -15.12
CA VAL A 127 -8.84 -15.52 -16.09
C VAL A 127 -9.34 -15.27 -17.50
N TRP A 128 -8.67 -14.38 -18.22
CA TRP A 128 -8.93 -14.07 -19.62
C TRP A 128 -7.80 -14.56 -20.51
N GLY A 129 -8.14 -15.27 -21.58
CA GLY A 129 -7.20 -15.57 -22.66
C GLY A 129 -6.87 -14.31 -23.49
N ALA A 130 -5.84 -14.41 -24.32
CA ALA A 130 -5.38 -13.31 -25.20
C ALA A 130 -6.51 -12.69 -26.02
N ALA A 131 -7.31 -13.51 -26.72
CA ALA A 131 -8.38 -13.02 -27.59
C ALA A 131 -9.45 -12.21 -26.82
N GLU A 132 -9.88 -12.72 -25.66
CA GLU A 132 -10.88 -12.04 -24.83
C GLU A 132 -10.33 -10.75 -24.21
N THR A 133 -9.09 -10.78 -23.72
CA THR A 133 -8.42 -9.61 -23.13
C THR A 133 -8.33 -8.47 -24.13
N ASN A 134 -7.82 -8.75 -25.33
CA ASN A 134 -7.67 -7.76 -26.39
C ASN A 134 -9.03 -7.22 -26.86
N LYS A 135 -10.04 -8.10 -26.99
CA LYS A 135 -11.41 -7.70 -27.34
C LYS A 135 -12.03 -6.77 -26.31
N ARG A 136 -11.94 -7.09 -25.01
CA ARG A 136 -12.52 -6.27 -23.93
C ARG A 136 -11.84 -4.91 -23.79
N LEU A 137 -10.53 -4.86 -23.99
CA LEU A 137 -9.75 -3.62 -23.88
C LEU A 137 -9.75 -2.78 -25.15
N GLY A 138 -10.27 -3.29 -26.27
CA GLY A 138 -10.11 -2.64 -27.57
C GLY A 138 -8.64 -2.47 -27.96
N SER A 139 -7.79 -3.44 -27.56
CA SER A 139 -6.34 -3.41 -27.73
C SER A 139 -5.87 -4.61 -28.55
N VAL A 140 -4.57 -4.63 -28.87
CA VAL A 140 -3.85 -5.78 -29.42
C VAL A 140 -2.54 -5.96 -28.67
N GLY A 141 -2.03 -7.19 -28.63
CA GLY A 141 -0.69 -7.50 -28.10
C GLY A 141 -0.65 -8.01 -26.66
N TYR A 142 -1.79 -8.12 -25.96
CA TYR A 142 -1.83 -8.80 -24.66
C TYR A 142 -1.98 -10.31 -24.82
N HIS A 143 -1.30 -11.07 -23.97
CA HIS A 143 -1.33 -12.53 -23.98
C HIS A 143 -2.36 -13.14 -23.02
N GLY A 144 -3.04 -12.29 -22.26
CA GLY A 144 -4.12 -12.65 -21.36
C GLY A 144 -4.22 -11.62 -20.23
N ALA A 145 -5.11 -11.90 -19.29
CA ALA A 145 -5.21 -11.13 -18.07
C ALA A 145 -5.75 -11.98 -16.92
N ILE A 146 -5.41 -11.58 -15.70
CA ILE A 146 -6.14 -11.95 -14.50
C ILE A 146 -6.93 -10.73 -14.05
N ARG A 147 -8.25 -10.85 -14.10
CA ARG A 147 -9.13 -9.88 -13.47
C ARG A 147 -9.33 -10.28 -12.02
N CYS A 148 -9.15 -9.31 -11.16
CA CYS A 148 -9.45 -9.43 -9.75
C CYS A 148 -10.62 -8.51 -9.44
N ALA A 149 -11.69 -9.05 -8.86
CA ALA A 149 -12.81 -8.25 -8.38
C ALA A 149 -12.42 -7.30 -7.23
N CYS A 150 -11.16 -7.39 -6.75
CA CYS A 150 -10.67 -6.57 -5.67
C CYS A 150 -10.56 -5.08 -6.05
N ARG A 151 -10.47 -4.29 -4.99
CA ARG A 151 -11.54 -3.37 -4.66
C ARG A 151 -11.02 -1.99 -4.29
N LEU A 152 -9.71 -1.80 -4.17
CA LEU A 152 -9.14 -0.57 -3.63
C LEU A 152 -8.04 0.03 -4.51
N CYS A 153 -8.27 1.26 -4.95
CA CYS A 153 -7.21 2.21 -5.25
C CYS A 153 -7.24 3.30 -4.16
N MET A 154 -6.20 3.36 -3.33
CA MET A 154 -6.03 4.38 -2.30
C MET A 154 -4.92 5.36 -2.68
N LEU A 155 -5.23 6.45 -3.37
CA LEU A 155 -4.17 7.38 -3.77
C LEU A 155 -3.61 8.20 -2.59
N SER A 156 -4.36 8.36 -1.49
CA SER A 156 -4.09 9.42 -0.48
C SER A 156 -4.22 9.02 1.00
N PHE A 157 -4.34 7.74 1.35
CA PHE A 157 -4.71 7.28 2.71
C PHE A 157 -3.74 7.73 3.84
N ALA A 158 -2.47 7.94 3.50
CA ALA A 158 -1.42 8.15 4.48
C ALA A 158 -1.47 9.50 5.20
N CYS A 159 -2.11 10.51 4.61
CA CYS A 159 -2.25 11.84 5.21
C CYS A 159 -3.37 11.90 6.26
N LEU A 160 -4.26 10.90 6.33
CA LEU A 160 -5.55 11.02 7.02
C LEU A 160 -5.64 10.34 8.37
N ALA A 161 -4.94 9.21 8.56
CA ALA A 161 -4.82 8.58 9.87
C ALA A 161 -4.13 9.50 10.91
N ALA A 162 -3.48 10.56 10.44
CA ALA A 162 -2.88 11.62 11.25
C ALA A 162 -3.88 12.63 11.84
N GLN A 163 -5.13 12.66 11.38
CA GLN A 163 -6.12 13.62 11.88
C GLN A 163 -6.84 13.13 13.16
N GLY A 164 -6.58 11.91 13.62
CA GLY A 164 -7.01 11.44 14.94
C GLY A 164 -6.23 12.15 16.07
N SER A 165 -6.70 12.00 17.32
CA SER A 165 -6.15 12.59 18.55
C SER A 165 -4.74 12.12 18.93
N PHE A 166 -3.81 12.07 17.97
CA PHE A 166 -2.42 11.70 18.18
C PHE A 166 -1.55 12.95 18.28
N HIS A 167 -0.59 12.92 19.20
CA HIS A 167 0.48 13.91 19.22
C HIS A 167 1.46 13.60 18.08
N LEU A 168 1.38 14.42 17.03
CA LEU A 168 2.22 14.30 15.85
C LEU A 168 3.39 15.26 15.92
N HIS A 169 4.60 14.70 15.93
CA HIS A 169 5.82 15.48 15.85
C HIS A 169 6.45 15.30 14.46
N ASN A 170 6.31 16.32 13.62
CA ASN A 170 6.94 16.39 12.29
C ASN A 170 8.31 17.07 12.39
N SER A 171 9.20 16.75 11.45
CA SER A 171 10.49 17.45 11.28
C SER A 171 11.49 17.29 12.44
N THR A 172 11.47 16.16 13.13
CA THR A 172 12.58 15.76 14.02
C THR A 172 13.74 15.30 13.15
N THR A 173 14.75 16.16 12.99
CA THR A 173 15.83 16.05 11.99
C THR A 173 16.64 14.75 12.06
N SER A 174 16.53 13.98 13.13
CA SER A 174 16.93 12.57 13.23
C SER A 174 16.59 12.06 14.64
N LEU A 175 16.12 10.82 14.77
CA LEU A 175 16.03 10.16 16.08
C LEU A 175 17.42 9.60 16.39
N VAL A 176 18.29 10.43 16.99
CA VAL A 176 19.72 10.13 17.14
C VAL A 176 20.00 9.11 18.25
N GLN A 177 19.07 8.89 19.18
CA GLN A 177 19.31 7.99 20.31
C GLN A 177 18.00 7.50 20.94
N VAL A 178 17.86 6.19 21.12
CA VAL A 178 16.86 5.59 22.03
C VAL A 178 17.60 5.32 23.34
N SER A 179 17.48 6.20 24.33
CA SER A 179 17.98 5.92 25.67
C SER A 179 16.92 5.13 26.44
N GLN A 180 17.20 3.87 26.76
CA GLN A 180 16.46 3.17 27.81
C GLN A 180 16.98 3.69 29.16
N SER A 181 16.47 4.83 29.61
CA SER A 181 16.75 5.32 30.96
C SER A 181 15.80 4.63 31.93
N GLY A 182 16.28 3.55 32.55
CA GLY A 182 15.68 2.98 33.76
C GLY A 182 15.80 3.88 35.00
N GLU A 183 16.41 5.07 34.90
CA GLU A 183 16.51 6.03 35.99
C GLU A 183 16.30 7.46 35.48
N SER A 184 15.40 8.18 36.15
CA SER A 184 15.06 9.56 35.85
C SER A 184 16.25 10.49 36.14
N MET A 185 16.91 11.00 35.11
CA MET A 185 17.68 12.24 35.19
C MET A 185 17.29 13.16 34.02
N GLY A 186 16.98 14.41 34.37
CA GLY A 186 16.38 15.40 33.47
C GLY A 186 17.21 15.66 32.20
N CYS A 187 16.54 15.65 31.06
CA CYS A 187 17.11 16.07 29.78
C CYS A 187 16.94 17.58 29.59
N ALA A 188 18.06 18.29 29.47
CA ALA A 188 18.10 19.65 28.94
C ALA A 188 17.99 19.62 27.41
N LEU A 189 17.00 20.32 26.85
CA LEU A 189 16.88 20.58 25.41
C LEU A 189 17.95 21.58 24.98
N GLY A 190 19.02 21.08 24.35
CA GLY A 190 20.01 21.91 23.65
C GLY A 190 19.62 22.13 22.19
N THR A 191 19.42 23.38 21.79
CA THR A 191 19.29 23.77 20.38
C THR A 191 20.67 23.80 19.72
N TRP A 192 20.88 22.94 18.72
CA TRP A 192 22.08 22.99 17.87
C TRP A 192 21.79 23.80 16.60
N GLY A 193 22.29 25.03 16.58
CA GLY A 193 22.39 25.84 15.36
C GLY A 193 23.62 25.45 14.57
N GLY A 194 23.43 24.64 13.52
CA GLY A 194 24.48 24.26 12.58
C GLY A 194 24.13 24.71 11.16
N THR A 195 24.66 25.85 10.75
CA THR A 195 24.67 26.31 9.35
C THR A 195 25.69 25.50 8.56
N SER A 196 25.24 24.68 7.61
CA SER A 196 26.14 24.08 6.61
C SER A 196 25.56 24.24 5.20
N GLY A 197 26.41 24.73 4.30
CA GLY A 197 26.03 25.39 3.06
C GLY A 197 25.61 24.46 1.93
N CYS A 198 24.68 24.96 1.11
CA CYS A 198 24.39 24.44 -0.22
C CYS A 198 25.49 24.86 -1.21
N LYS A 199 26.16 23.88 -1.83
CA LYS A 199 26.80 24.04 -3.14
C LYS A 199 26.13 23.07 -4.12
N GLY A 200 25.90 23.57 -5.33
CA GLY A 200 24.92 23.07 -6.29
C GLY A 200 25.31 21.79 -7.02
N GLY A 201 24.38 21.30 -7.85
CA GLY A 201 24.68 20.18 -8.73
C GLY A 201 23.49 19.51 -9.41
N SER A 202 23.13 20.04 -10.58
CA SER A 202 22.54 19.33 -11.72
C SER A 202 21.04 18.94 -11.68
N GLN A 203 20.30 19.68 -12.52
CA GLN A 203 19.02 19.30 -13.12
C GLN A 203 19.22 18.17 -14.15
N ARG A 204 18.30 17.20 -14.17
CA ARG A 204 17.69 16.50 -15.32
C ARG A 204 17.49 15.01 -15.01
N CYS A 205 16.24 14.57 -14.89
CA CYS A 205 15.63 13.56 -15.78
C CYS A 205 14.19 13.25 -15.32
N LEU A 206 13.25 14.17 -15.56
CA LEU A 206 11.81 13.86 -15.45
C LEU A 206 11.38 13.21 -16.78
N ARG A 207 11.41 11.88 -16.84
CA ARG A 207 10.71 11.14 -17.89
C ARG A 207 9.21 11.26 -17.63
N ARG A 208 8.53 11.96 -18.53
CA ARG A 208 7.06 12.02 -18.63
C ARG A 208 6.49 10.61 -18.76
N ARG A 209 5.78 10.11 -17.74
CA ARG A 209 4.80 9.04 -17.95
C ARG A 209 3.52 9.70 -18.45
N ARG A 210 3.09 9.36 -19.67
CA ARG A 210 1.76 9.73 -20.17
C ARG A 210 0.75 8.90 -19.38
N ALA A 211 -0.06 9.55 -18.54
CA ALA A 211 -1.29 8.94 -18.08
C ALA A 211 -2.23 8.82 -19.29
N LEU A 212 -2.64 7.60 -19.63
CA LEU A 212 -3.69 7.37 -20.61
C LEU A 212 -4.99 7.92 -20.00
N ARG A 213 -5.53 9.01 -20.57
CA ARG A 213 -6.89 9.45 -20.28
C ARG A 213 -7.85 8.48 -20.98
N ILE A 214 -8.59 7.70 -20.20
CA ILE A 214 -9.77 6.99 -20.70
C ILE A 214 -10.88 8.04 -20.91
N PRO A 215 -11.49 8.14 -22.10
CA PRO A 215 -12.58 9.09 -22.34
C PRO A 215 -13.78 8.79 -21.44
N ALA A 216 -14.33 9.83 -20.82
CA ALA A 216 -15.62 9.77 -20.14
C ALA A 216 -16.72 9.54 -21.18
N GLY A 217 -17.17 8.28 -21.31
CA GLY A 217 -18.22 7.93 -22.26
C GLY A 217 -18.76 6.51 -22.17
N TYR A 218 -18.29 5.70 -21.22
CA TYR A 218 -18.79 4.34 -21.02
C TYR A 218 -19.06 4.15 -19.53
N PHE A 219 -20.31 4.42 -19.15
CA PHE A 219 -20.97 3.86 -17.97
C PHE A 219 -22.15 3.04 -18.49
#